data_AF-A0A0R1GLA0-F1
#
_entry.id   AF-A0A0R1GLA0-F1
#
_cell.length_a   1.000
_cell.length_b   1.000
_cell.length_c   1.000
_cell.angle_alpha   90.00
_cell.angle_beta   90.00
_cell.angle_gamma   90.00
#
_symmetry.space_group_name_H-M   'P 1'
#
loop_
_entity.id
_entity.type
_entity.pdbx_description
1 polymer ?
#
loop_
_entity_poly.entity_id
_entity_poly.type
_entity_poly.pdbx_seq_one_letter_code
_entity_poly.pdbx_strand_id
1 'polypeptide(L)'
;MRKTVLRLSLEIVGGMIVSAGLLSLIISSTYVYVHASGVAHYNLNLLGLSFFRISHVAGHFSGQSNSLGMGYVWLAGTAMILLLGELRHRLITHRWL
;
A
#
# COMPACT_ATOMS: atom_id res chain seq x y z
N MET A 1 16.87 15.08 20.10
CA MET A 1 15.97 13.90 20.08
C MET A 1 14.53 14.25 19.70
N ARG A 2 13.85 15.20 20.37
CA ARG A 2 12.42 15.53 20.11
C ARG A 2 12.10 15.92 18.66
N LYS A 3 12.96 16.69 17.99
CA LYS A 3 12.80 17.09 16.58
C LYS A 3 12.92 15.91 15.59
N THR A 4 13.83 14.98 15.87
CA THR A 4 14.05 13.77 15.05
C THR A 4 12.85 12.84 15.12
N VAL A 5 12.31 12.60 16.32
CA VAL A 5 11.12 11.76 16.53
C VAL A 5 9.90 12.35 15.81
N LEU A 6 9.65 13.67 15.97
CA LEU A 6 8.53 14.34 15.29
C LEU A 6 8.61 14.24 13.76
N ARG A 7 9.81 14.41 13.19
CA ARG A 7 10.01 14.25 11.74
C ARG A 7 9.67 12.83 11.29
N LEU A 8 10.21 11.83 11.98
CA LEU A 8 10.01 10.42 11.64
C LEU A 8 8.53 10.04 11.73
N SER A 9 7.82 10.51 12.77
CA SER A 9 6.38 10.32 12.91
C SER A 9 5.59 10.94 11.75
N LEU A 10 5.93 12.17 11.32
CA LEU A 10 5.27 12.83 10.20
C LEU A 10 5.54 12.11 8.87
N GLU A 11 6.76 11.63 8.64
CA GLU A 11 7.13 10.87 7.44
C GLU A 11 6.39 9.51 7.40
N ILE A 12 6.27 8.82 8.52
CA ILE A 12 5.48 7.58 8.62
C ILE A 12 3.99 7.85 8.35
N VAL A 13 3.40 8.83 9.05
CA VAL A 13 1.97 9.14 8.91
C VAL A 13 1.65 9.59 7.48
N GLY A 14 2.46 10.51 6.93
CA GLY A 14 2.30 10.97 5.55
C GLY A 14 2.45 9.82 4.55
N GLY A 15 3.46 8.97 4.72
CA GLY A 15 3.69 7.80 3.87
C GLY A 15 2.55 6.79 3.95
N MET A 16 1.99 6.56 5.14
CA MET A 16 0.82 5.67 5.33
C MET A 16 -0.43 6.23 4.63
N ILE A 17 -0.69 7.54 4.73
CA ILE A 17 -1.82 8.18 4.04
C ILE A 17 -1.69 8.03 2.52
N VAL A 18 -0.51 8.33 1.98
CA VAL A 18 -0.26 8.18 0.53
C VAL A 18 -0.41 6.72 0.10
N SER A 19 0.13 5.78 0.87
CA SER A 19 0.02 4.34 0.59
C SER A 19 -1.43 3.85 0.62
N ALA A 20 -2.22 4.30 1.60
CA ALA A 20 -3.65 4.00 1.67
C ALA A 20 -4.40 4.51 0.44
N GLY A 21 -4.11 5.75 0.02
CA GLY A 21 -4.69 6.36 -1.17
C GLY A 21 -4.36 5.58 -2.45
N LEU A 22 -3.09 5.21 -2.64
CA LEU A 22 -2.65 4.41 -3.78
C LEU A 22 -3.29 3.02 -3.79
N LEU A 23 -3.35 2.33 -2.64
CA LEU A 23 -4.03 1.04 -2.53
C LEU A 23 -5.52 1.15 -2.88
N SER A 24 -6.17 2.22 -2.42
CA SER A 24 -7.58 2.47 -2.70
C SER A 24 -7.82 2.68 -4.21
N LEU A 25 -6.94 3.43 -4.88
CA LEU A 25 -6.98 3.63 -6.33
C LEU A 25 -6.74 2.32 -7.09
N ILE A 26 -5.77 1.50 -6.68
CA ILE A 26 -5.49 0.20 -7.29
C ILE A 26 -6.70 -0.72 -7.16
N ILE A 27 -7.27 -0.84 -5.95
CA ILE A 27 -8.44 -1.68 -5.70
C ILE A 27 -9.64 -1.20 -6.53
N SER A 28 -9.89 0.12 -6.56
CA SER A 28 -10.99 0.71 -7.34
C SER A 28 -10.82 0.49 -8.84
N SER A 29 -9.62 0.72 -9.39
CA SER A 29 -9.34 0.49 -10.81
C SER A 29 -9.48 -0.99 -11.17
N THR A 30 -9.00 -1.89 -10.32
CA THR A 30 -9.15 -3.33 -10.51
C THR A 30 -10.62 -3.73 -10.48
N TYR A 31 -11.41 -3.14 -9.60
CA TYR A 31 -12.85 -3.39 -9.53
C TYR A 31 -13.56 -3.01 -10.82
N VAL A 32 -13.25 -1.83 -11.39
CA VAL A 32 -13.77 -1.40 -12.71
C VAL A 32 -13.33 -2.36 -13.82
N TYR A 33 -12.07 -2.79 -13.80
CA TYR A 33 -11.56 -3.75 -14.78
C TYR A 33 -12.28 -5.10 -14.70
N VAL A 34 -12.45 -5.68 -13.51
CA VAL A 34 -13.15 -6.95 -13.31
C VAL A 34 -14.61 -6.85 -13.75
N HIS A 35 -15.25 -5.70 -13.51
CA HIS A 35 -16.59 -5.40 -14.01
C HIS A 35 -16.68 -5.36 -15.53
N ALA A 36 -15.80 -4.59 -16.19
CA ALA A 36 -15.80 -4.47 -17.64
C ALA A 36 -15.42 -5.78 -18.36
N SER A 37 -14.53 -6.58 -17.75
CA SER A 37 -14.04 -7.84 -18.33
C SER A 37 -14.94 -9.04 -18.05
N GLY A 38 -15.96 -8.90 -17.20
CA GLY A 38 -16.85 -10.00 -16.83
C GLY A 38 -16.15 -11.13 -16.06
N VAL A 39 -15.00 -10.86 -15.45
CA VAL A 39 -14.21 -11.85 -14.72
C VAL A 39 -14.90 -12.22 -13.42
N ALA A 40 -15.13 -13.52 -13.20
CA ALA A 40 -15.84 -14.01 -12.00
C ALA A 40 -15.03 -13.84 -10.70
N HIS A 41 -13.71 -14.03 -10.75
CA HIS A 41 -12.83 -13.90 -9.60
C HIS A 41 -11.48 -13.31 -9.98
N TYR A 42 -10.99 -12.37 -9.18
CA TYR A 42 -9.68 -11.76 -9.36
C TYR A 42 -8.99 -11.56 -8.01
N ASN A 43 -7.73 -12.00 -7.91
CA ASN A 43 -6.92 -11.84 -6.70
C ASN A 43 -5.83 -10.81 -6.95
N LEU A 44 -5.79 -9.78 -6.11
CA LEU A 44 -4.68 -8.83 -6.04
C LEU A 44 -3.57 -9.43 -5.18
N ASN A 45 -2.44 -9.65 -5.83
CA ASN A 45 -1.26 -10.25 -5.24
C ASN A 45 -0.12 -9.24 -5.22
N LEU A 46 0.64 -9.23 -4.13
CA LEU A 46 1.92 -8.54 -4.03
C LEU A 46 2.99 -9.55 -3.63
N LEU A 47 4.01 -9.74 -4.47
CA LEU A 47 5.11 -10.69 -4.21
C LEU A 47 4.62 -12.11 -3.87
N GLY A 48 3.56 -12.58 -4.54
CA GLY A 48 2.97 -13.91 -4.31
C GLY A 48 1.97 -13.98 -3.14
N LEU A 49 1.81 -12.91 -2.37
CA LEU A 49 0.84 -12.82 -1.28
C LEU A 49 -0.45 -12.14 -1.75
N SER A 50 -1.57 -12.87 -1.69
CA SER A 50 -2.91 -12.31 -1.96
C SER A 50 -3.35 -11.43 -0.80
N PHE A 51 -3.53 -10.13 -1.06
CA PHE A 51 -4.01 -9.18 -0.04
C PHE A 51 -5.48 -8.79 -0.23
N PHE A 52 -6.03 -8.91 -1.44
CA PHE A 52 -7.42 -8.57 -1.72
C PHE A 52 -8.00 -9.45 -2.82
N ARG A 53 -9.23 -9.93 -2.64
CA ARG A 53 -9.96 -10.72 -3.62
C ARG A 53 -11.21 -9.96 -4.04
N ILE A 54 -11.43 -9.87 -5.34
CA ILE A 54 -12.66 -9.34 -5.95
C ILE A 54 -13.40 -10.53 -6.55
N SER A 55 -14.70 -10.64 -6.26
CA SER A 55 -15.57 -11.64 -6.85
C SER A 55 -16.80 -10.97 -7.48
N HIS A 56 -17.17 -11.44 -8.65
CA HIS A 56 -18.34 -11.03 -9.40
C HIS A 56 -19.16 -12.26 -9.76
N VAL A 57 -20.29 -12.45 -9.07
CA VAL A 57 -21.16 -13.62 -9.29
C VAL A 57 -22.61 -13.14 -9.36
N ALA A 58 -23.31 -13.50 -10.43
CA ALA A 58 -24.74 -13.22 -10.62
C ALA A 58 -25.13 -11.74 -10.41
N GLY A 59 -24.31 -10.80 -10.89
CA GLY A 59 -24.53 -9.35 -10.74
C GLY A 59 -24.17 -8.79 -9.36
N HIS A 60 -23.75 -9.64 -8.41
CA HIS A 60 -23.23 -9.21 -7.12
C HIS A 60 -21.71 -9.10 -7.15
N PHE A 61 -21.22 -7.89 -6.85
CA PHE A 61 -19.81 -7.63 -6.62
C PHE A 61 -19.49 -7.67 -5.12
N SER A 62 -18.48 -8.46 -4.76
CA SER A 62 -17.94 -8.48 -3.41
C SER A 62 -16.41 -8.35 -3.44
N GLY A 63 -15.89 -7.59 -2.49
CA GLY A 63 -14.46 -7.46 -2.23
C GLY A 63 -14.15 -8.01 -0.85
N GLN A 64 -13.19 -8.92 -0.75
CA GLN A 64 -12.74 -9.48 0.51
C GLN A 64 -11.25 -9.17 0.70
N SER A 65 -10.93 -8.47 1.78
CA SER A 65 -9.55 -8.26 2.20
C SER A 65 -9.04 -9.50 2.92
N ASN A 66 -7.82 -9.94 2.59
CA ASN A 66 -7.10 -10.93 3.37
C ASN A 66 -6.27 -10.19 4.42
N SER A 67 -6.67 -10.29 5.70
CA SER A 67 -6.01 -9.58 6.80
C SER A 67 -4.53 -9.90 6.94
N LEU A 68 -4.12 -11.16 6.70
CA LEU A 68 -2.73 -11.58 6.75
C LEU A 68 -1.93 -10.96 5.59
N GLY A 69 -2.44 -11.09 4.36
CA GLY A 69 -1.81 -10.52 3.17
C GLY A 69 -1.70 -9.00 3.25
N MET A 70 -2.78 -8.34 3.67
CA MET A 70 -2.82 -6.89 3.89
C MET A 70 -1.84 -6.46 4.99
N GLY A 71 -1.73 -7.22 6.08
CA GLY A 71 -0.75 -6.98 7.14
C GLY A 71 0.69 -6.98 6.62
N TYR A 72 1.05 -7.95 5.77
CA TYR A 72 2.37 -7.98 5.14
C TYR A 72 2.60 -6.79 4.19
N VAL A 73 1.60 -6.39 3.41
CA VAL A 73 1.68 -5.19 2.56
C VAL A 73 1.95 -3.95 3.41
N TRP A 74 1.27 -3.79 4.54
CA TRP A 74 1.48 -2.68 5.47
C TRP A 74 2.86 -2.69 6.13
N LEU A 75 3.34 -3.85 6.58
CA LEU A 75 4.66 -3.99 7.17
C LEU A 75 5.75 -3.67 6.14
N ALA A 76 5.65 -4.23 4.93
CA ALA A 76 6.59 -3.97 3.84
C ALA A 76 6.58 -2.49 3.43
N GLY A 77 5.40 -1.89 3.31
CA GLY A 77 5.25 -0.46 3.00
C GLY A 77 5.88 0.43 4.08
N THR A 78 5.64 0.11 5.36
CA THR A 78 6.21 0.87 6.48
C THR A 78 7.73 0.75 6.52
N ALA A 79 8.28 -0.45 6.33
CA ALA A 79 9.73 -0.67 6.26
C ALA A 79 10.34 0.12 5.09
N MET A 80 9.69 0.13 3.93
CA MET A 80 10.14 0.89 2.75
C MET A 80 10.15 2.39 3.02
N ILE A 81 9.09 2.94 3.62
CA ILE A 81 8.98 4.37 3.98
C ILE A 81 10.14 4.77 4.93
N LEU A 82 10.42 3.95 5.94
CA LEU A 82 11.51 4.19 6.88
C LEU A 82 12.87 4.15 6.19
N LEU A 83 13.13 3.14 5.36
CA LEU A 83 14.38 3.01 4.62
C LEU A 83 14.61 4.20 3.68
N LEU A 84 13.57 4.61 2.94
CA LEU A 84 13.64 5.77 2.05
C LEU A 84 13.82 7.08 2.81
N GLY A 85 13.16 7.23 3.97
CA GLY A 85 13.31 8.39 4.85
C GLY A 85 14.73 8.53 5.39
N GLU A 86 15.34 7.42 5.82
CA GLU A 86 16.73 7.36 6.28
C GLU A 86 17.73 7.58 5.14
N LEU A 87 17.52 6.95 3.98
CA LEU A 87 18.36 7.13 2.81
C LEU A 87 18.35 8.60 2.36
N ARG A 88 17.16 9.21 2.26
CA ARG A 88 17.01 10.63 1.95
C ARG A 88 17.75 11.49 2.97
N HIS A 89 17.66 11.15 4.26
CA HIS A 89 18.37 11.90 5.28
C HIS A 89 19.88 11.85 5.10
N ARG A 90 20.45 10.65 4.88
CA ARG A 90 21.89 10.47 4.63
C ARG A 90 22.33 11.22 3.39
N LEU A 91 21.56 11.15 2.30
CA LEU A 91 21.87 11.85 1.06
C LEU A 91 21.87 13.37 1.22
N ILE A 92 20.88 13.93 1.92
CA ILE A 92 20.82 15.38 2.15
C ILE A 92 21.95 15.83 3.07
N THR A 93 22.24 15.08 4.14
CA THR A 93 23.30 15.43 5.08
C THR A 93 24.70 15.33 4.45
N HIS A 94 24.93 14.39 3.54
CA HIS A 94 26.20 14.28 2.80
C HIS A 94 26.35 15.25 1.62
N ARG A 95 25.27 15.89 1.14
CA ARG A 95 25.33 16.82 -0.01
C ARG A 95 25.83 18.22 0.33
N TRP A 96 26.09 18.51 1.61
CA TRP A 96 26.51 19.81 2.12
C TRP A 96 27.94 19.83 2.70
N LEU A 97 28.74 18.79 2.42
CA LEU A 97 30.19 18.74 2.63
C LEU A 97 30.87 18.67 1.25
#